data_AF-A0A3S0XY85-F1
#
_entry.id   AF-A0A3S0XY85-F1
#
_cell.length_a   1.000
_cell.length_b   1.000
_cell.length_c   1.000
_cell.angle_alpha   90.00
_cell.angle_beta   90.00
_cell.angle_gamma   90.00
#
_symmetry.space_group_name_H-M   'P 1'
#
loop_
_entity.id
_entity.type
_entity.pdbx_description
1 polymer ?
#
loop_
_entity_poly.entity_id
_entity_poly.type
_entity_poly.pdbx_seq_one_letter_code
_entity_poly.pdbx_strand_id
1 'polypeptide(L)'
;MSQNLDIVKANNYELSAFNATKHGILSRYMVLPWESTEEYSALLDSLHADLKPQTLIASHLIEEMAGVIWRKKRLKKAEQTIYIEQDKDSFSSHDVKQNLAKEYTLLPLMRYEIHLDRKFERILSVYYKLKELEALPNQQI
;
A
#
# COMPACT_ATOMS: atom_id res chain seq x y z
N MET A 1 -21.53 -22.70 -18.28
CA MET A 1 -21.20 -22.21 -16.92
C MET A 1 -20.01 -21.25 -16.91
N SER A 2 -18.98 -21.44 -17.76
CA SER A 2 -17.77 -20.59 -17.79
C SER A 2 -18.01 -19.12 -18.17
N GLN A 3 -18.85 -18.85 -19.17
CA GLN A 3 -19.14 -17.48 -19.64
C GLN A 3 -19.75 -16.57 -18.56
N ASN A 4 -20.54 -17.12 -17.64
CA ASN A 4 -21.14 -16.33 -16.55
C ASN A 4 -20.11 -15.96 -15.45
N LEU A 5 -19.08 -16.78 -15.24
CA LEU A 5 -17.99 -16.43 -14.32
C LEU A 5 -17.12 -15.31 -14.89
N ASP A 6 -16.89 -15.31 -16.20
CA ASP A 6 -16.02 -14.34 -16.86
C ASP A 6 -16.66 -12.95 -16.92
N ILE A 7 -17.99 -12.87 -17.13
CA ILE A 7 -18.74 -11.61 -17.08
C ILE A 7 -18.74 -11.01 -15.67
N VAL A 8 -18.92 -11.84 -14.64
CA VAL A 8 -18.87 -11.41 -13.24
C VAL A 8 -17.45 -10.93 -12.87
N LYS A 9 -16.40 -11.59 -13.36
CA LYS A 9 -15.01 -11.15 -13.15
C LYS A 9 -14.72 -9.80 -13.80
N ALA A 10 -15.16 -9.60 -15.05
CA ALA A 10 -14.92 -8.37 -15.79
C ALA A 10 -15.58 -7.15 -15.12
N ASN A 11 -16.86 -7.25 -14.77
CA ASN A 11 -17.58 -6.16 -14.09
C ASN A 11 -17.00 -5.83 -12.71
N ASN A 12 -16.57 -6.84 -11.94
CA ASN A 12 -15.96 -6.60 -10.63
C ASN A 12 -14.54 -6.05 -10.71
N TYR A 13 -13.78 -6.41 -11.75
CA TYR A 13 -12.47 -5.82 -12.02
C TYR A 13 -12.58 -4.32 -12.32
N GLU A 14 -13.59 -3.91 -13.10
CA GLU A 14 -13.85 -2.50 -13.37
C GLU A 14 -14.24 -1.71 -12.12
N LEU A 15 -15.08 -2.28 -11.25
CA LEU A 15 -15.45 -1.66 -9.96
C LEU A 15 -14.26 -1.57 -9.00
N SER A 16 -13.42 -2.60 -8.92
CA SER A 16 -12.19 -2.60 -8.13
C SER A 16 -11.19 -1.56 -8.64
N ALA A 17 -11.02 -1.45 -9.96
CA ALA A 17 -10.18 -0.42 -10.59
C ALA A 17 -10.73 0.99 -10.35
N PHE A 18 -12.06 1.15 -10.38
CA PHE A 18 -12.73 2.42 -10.10
C PHE A 18 -12.61 2.83 -8.61
N ASN A 19 -12.69 1.89 -7.68
CA ASN A 19 -12.48 2.13 -6.26
C ASN A 19 -11.00 2.39 -5.93
N ALA A 20 -10.08 1.66 -6.57
CA ALA A 20 -8.64 1.89 -6.44
C ALA A 20 -8.21 3.25 -6.99
N THR A 21 -8.90 3.76 -8.03
CA THR A 21 -8.68 5.13 -8.55
C THR A 21 -9.32 6.18 -7.66
N LYS A 22 -10.53 5.94 -7.10
CA LYS A 22 -11.20 6.83 -6.14
C LYS A 22 -10.39 7.02 -4.84
N HIS A 23 -9.79 5.95 -4.33
CA HIS A 23 -8.91 6.00 -3.14
C HIS A 23 -7.44 6.32 -3.49
N GLY A 24 -7.13 6.49 -4.78
CA GLY A 24 -5.80 6.78 -5.27
C GLY A 24 -4.76 5.72 -4.94
N ILE A 25 -5.14 4.45 -4.74
CA ILE A 25 -4.24 3.35 -4.34
C ILE A 25 -3.11 3.17 -5.35
N LEU A 26 -3.43 3.31 -6.64
CA LEU A 26 -2.46 3.26 -7.74
C LEU A 26 -1.97 4.65 -8.18
N SER A 27 -2.28 5.70 -7.40
CA SER A 27 -1.87 7.05 -7.76
C SER A 27 -0.35 7.20 -7.71
N ARG A 28 0.18 7.94 -8.70
CA ARG A 28 1.60 8.31 -8.77
C ARG A 28 1.98 9.32 -7.70
N TYR A 29 1.03 10.12 -7.23
CA TYR A 29 1.25 11.14 -6.21
C TYR A 29 1.42 10.49 -4.82
N MET A 30 2.36 11.04 -4.05
CA MET A 30 2.67 10.57 -2.70
C MET A 30 1.57 10.95 -1.71
N VAL A 31 1.21 12.23 -1.71
CA VAL A 31 0.10 12.78 -0.92
C VAL A 31 -0.94 13.29 -1.91
N LEU A 32 -2.19 12.88 -1.72
CA LEU A 32 -3.31 13.32 -2.56
C LEU A 32 -3.90 14.64 -2.02
N PRO A 33 -4.62 15.44 -2.83
CA PRO A 33 -5.14 16.74 -2.41
C PRO A 33 -6.04 16.74 -1.17
N TRP A 34 -6.66 15.59 -0.87
CA TRP A 34 -7.54 15.39 0.29
C TRP A 34 -6.85 14.66 1.45
N GLU A 35 -5.56 14.38 1.33
CA GLU A 35 -4.74 13.82 2.39
C GLU A 35 -3.99 14.94 3.13
N SER A 36 -3.75 14.75 4.43
CA SER A 36 -2.96 15.71 5.20
C SER A 36 -1.49 15.58 4.84
N THR A 37 -0.92 16.68 4.33
CA THR A 37 0.51 16.78 4.05
C THR A 37 1.30 16.81 5.36
N GLU A 38 0.71 17.35 6.42
CA GLU A 38 1.26 17.44 7.77
C GLU A 38 1.41 16.05 8.40
N GLU A 39 0.42 15.16 8.24
CA GLU A 39 0.53 13.78 8.69
C GLU A 39 1.65 13.02 7.95
N TYR A 40 1.82 13.27 6.64
CA TYR A 40 2.89 12.65 5.87
C TYR A 40 4.27 13.20 6.29
N SER A 41 4.39 14.52 6.48
CA SER A 41 5.61 15.14 7.03
C SER A 41 5.94 14.56 8.40
N ALA A 42 4.97 14.47 9.31
CA ALA A 42 5.20 13.93 10.65
C ALA A 42 5.67 12.47 10.61
N LEU A 43 5.14 11.66 9.68
CA LEU A 43 5.63 10.29 9.46
C LEU A 43 7.08 10.29 8.97
N LEU A 44 7.41 11.13 7.99
CA LEU A 44 8.75 11.23 7.45
C LEU A 44 9.74 11.70 8.53
N ASP A 45 9.39 12.74 9.27
CA ASP A 45 10.19 13.31 10.36
C ASP A 45 10.43 12.26 11.46
N SER A 46 9.42 11.46 11.80
CA SER A 46 9.55 10.35 12.76
C SER A 46 10.53 9.30 12.26
N LEU A 47 10.44 8.89 10.99
CA LEU A 47 11.38 7.92 10.41
C LEU A 47 12.81 8.46 10.35
N HIS A 48 12.99 9.73 10.01
CA HIS A 48 14.29 10.40 10.03
C HIS A 48 14.88 10.45 11.44
N ALA A 49 14.05 10.74 12.46
CA ALA A 49 14.49 10.78 13.85
C ALA A 49 14.92 9.40 14.38
N ASP A 50 14.20 8.34 13.99
CA ASP A 50 14.49 6.96 14.41
C ASP A 50 15.75 6.41 13.72
N LEU A 51 15.86 6.62 12.41
CA LEU A 51 16.87 5.96 11.59
C LEU A 51 18.17 6.77 11.49
N LYS A 52 18.11 8.10 11.65
CA LYS A 52 19.24 9.05 11.63
C LYS A 52 20.18 8.82 10.43
N PRO A 53 19.71 9.08 9.19
CA PRO A 53 20.50 8.85 8.00
C PRO A 53 21.76 9.73 8.00
N GLN A 54 22.90 9.17 7.64
CA GLN A 54 24.17 9.91 7.53
C GLN A 54 24.45 10.39 6.11
N THR A 55 23.80 9.77 5.11
CA THR A 55 24.00 10.05 3.69
C THR A 55 22.70 10.45 2.99
N LEU A 56 22.84 11.11 1.83
CA LEU A 56 21.71 11.45 0.96
C LEU A 56 20.95 10.20 0.51
N ILE A 57 21.68 9.12 0.21
CA ILE A 57 21.08 7.85 -0.21
C ILE A 57 20.25 7.26 0.92
N ALA A 58 20.77 7.25 2.15
CA ALA A 58 20.04 6.81 3.33
C ALA A 58 18.76 7.65 3.54
N SER A 59 18.83 8.97 3.34
CA SER A 59 17.67 9.87 3.43
C SER A 59 16.61 9.56 2.36
N HIS A 60 17.03 9.35 1.11
CA HIS A 60 16.11 8.98 0.04
C HIS A 60 15.44 7.61 0.26
N LEU A 61 16.16 6.63 0.83
CA LEU A 61 15.57 5.35 1.20
C LEU A 61 14.49 5.51 2.28
N ILE A 62 14.69 6.43 3.24
CA ILE A 62 13.68 6.75 4.25
C ILE A 62 12.44 7.39 3.62
N GLU A 63 12.60 8.32 2.68
CA GLU A 63 11.48 8.89 1.92
C GLU A 63 10.67 7.80 1.19
N GLU A 64 11.36 6.85 0.56
CA GLU A 64 10.72 5.71 -0.10
C GLU A 64 10.01 4.79 0.91
N MET A 65 10.58 4.55 2.10
CA MET A 65 9.91 3.81 3.18
C MET A 65 8.62 4.52 3.63
N ALA A 66 8.68 5.83 3.86
CA ALA A 66 7.54 6.66 4.22
C ALA A 66 6.45 6.54 3.15
N GLY A 67 6.84 6.57 1.87
CA GLY A 67 5.91 6.42 0.75
C GLY A 67 5.26 5.05 0.66
N VAL A 68 5.95 3.98 1.04
CA VAL A 68 5.35 2.64 1.11
C VAL A 68 4.36 2.56 2.29
N ILE A 69 4.74 3.04 3.47
CA ILE A 69 3.86 3.09 4.64
C ILE A 69 2.58 3.88 4.34
N TRP A 70 2.71 5.03 3.68
CA TRP A 70 1.58 5.86 3.32
C TRP A 70 0.60 5.16 2.37
N ARG A 71 1.11 4.45 1.36
CA ARG A 71 0.28 3.64 0.45
C ARG A 71 -0.39 2.46 1.15
N LYS A 72 0.29 1.82 2.11
CA LYS A 72 -0.34 0.79 2.97
C LYS A 72 -1.48 1.37 3.82
N LYS A 73 -1.33 2.60 4.33
CA LYS A 73 -2.40 3.30 5.06
C LYS A 73 -3.62 3.55 4.16
N ARG A 74 -3.41 3.96 2.90
CA ARG A 74 -4.49 4.06 1.89
C ARG A 74 -5.16 2.72 1.62
N LEU A 75 -4.38 1.66 1.48
CA LEU A 75 -4.88 0.32 1.22
C LEU A 75 -5.83 -0.15 2.33
N LYS A 76 -5.42 0.01 3.59
CA LYS A 76 -6.25 -0.32 4.76
C LYS A 76 -7.54 0.49 4.81
N LYS A 77 -7.49 1.79 4.48
CA LYS A 77 -8.70 2.63 4.39
C LYS A 77 -9.65 2.16 3.29
N ALA A 78 -9.11 1.73 2.14
CA ALA A 78 -9.91 1.21 1.05
C ALA A 78 -10.58 -0.12 1.42
N GLU A 79 -9.84 -1.04 2.06
CA GLU A 79 -10.41 -2.29 2.59
C GLU A 79 -11.51 -2.01 3.62
N GLN A 80 -11.28 -1.09 4.56
CA GLN A 80 -12.28 -0.70 5.54
C GLN A 80 -13.54 -0.12 4.88
N THR A 81 -13.38 0.71 3.84
CA THR A 81 -14.52 1.27 3.09
C THR A 81 -15.33 0.15 2.45
N ILE A 82 -14.66 -0.83 1.85
CA ILE A 82 -15.31 -2.02 1.27
C ILE A 82 -16.10 -2.78 2.34
N TYR A 83 -15.52 -3.02 3.52
CA TYR A 83 -16.23 -3.70 4.62
C TYR A 83 -17.43 -2.89 5.15
N ILE A 84 -17.32 -1.56 5.28
CA ILE A 84 -18.42 -0.70 5.74
C ILE A 84 -19.55 -0.65 4.72
N GLU A 85 -19.23 -0.56 3.42
CA GLU A 85 -20.23 -0.63 2.34
C GLU A 85 -20.93 -2.00 2.34
N GLN A 86 -20.21 -3.08 2.62
CA GLN A 86 -20.76 -4.44 2.75
C GLN A 86 -21.72 -4.60 3.95
N ASP A 87 -21.42 -4.00 5.09
CA ASP A 87 -22.29 -4.07 6.28
C ASP A 87 -23.64 -3.38 6.03
N LYS A 88 -23.64 -2.29 5.25
CA LYS A 88 -24.86 -1.58 4.83
C LYS A 88 -25.75 -2.42 3.89
N ASP A 89 -25.16 -3.29 3.08
CA ASP A 89 -25.88 -4.17 2.13
C ASP A 89 -26.36 -5.50 2.74
N SER A 90 -26.02 -5.79 4.00
CA SER A 90 -26.19 -7.11 4.65
C SER A 90 -27.64 -7.48 5.07
N PHE A 91 -28.67 -6.98 4.37
CA PHE A 91 -30.04 -7.49 4.52
C PHE A 91 -30.35 -8.79 3.76
N SER A 92 -29.37 -9.44 3.11
CA SER A 92 -29.59 -10.77 2.48
C SER A 92 -28.35 -11.67 2.55
N SER A 93 -28.27 -12.48 3.60
CA SER A 93 -27.09 -13.27 4.00
C SER A 93 -26.87 -14.60 3.24
N HIS A 94 -27.53 -14.86 2.11
CA HIS A 94 -27.50 -16.22 1.49
C HIS A 94 -26.97 -16.33 0.06
N ASP A 95 -26.42 -15.27 -0.55
CA ASP A 95 -26.00 -15.34 -1.96
C ASP A 95 -24.49 -15.64 -2.13
N VAL A 96 -24.16 -16.89 -2.49
CA VAL A 96 -22.80 -17.36 -2.82
C VAL A 96 -22.14 -16.47 -3.89
N LYS A 97 -22.93 -15.87 -4.79
CA LYS A 97 -22.43 -14.95 -5.82
C LYS A 97 -21.83 -13.68 -5.22
N GLN A 98 -22.41 -13.15 -4.14
CA GLN A 98 -21.86 -11.98 -3.47
C GLN A 98 -20.54 -12.32 -2.79
N ASN A 99 -20.41 -13.49 -2.14
CA ASN A 99 -19.16 -13.89 -1.52
C ASN A 99 -18.01 -14.08 -2.52
N LEU A 100 -18.29 -14.66 -3.69
CA LEU A 100 -17.30 -14.77 -4.76
C LEU A 100 -16.92 -13.39 -5.33
N ALA A 101 -17.89 -12.52 -5.63
CA ALA A 101 -17.62 -11.16 -6.10
C ALA A 101 -16.77 -10.35 -5.10
N LYS A 102 -16.99 -10.55 -3.79
CA LYS A 102 -16.18 -9.95 -2.71
C LYS A 102 -14.73 -10.40 -2.77
N GLU A 103 -14.48 -11.71 -2.87
CA GLU A 103 -13.13 -12.27 -2.97
C GLU A 103 -12.40 -11.71 -4.20
N TYR A 104 -13.05 -11.67 -5.36
CA TYR A 104 -12.46 -11.09 -6.58
C TYR A 104 -12.16 -9.59 -6.49
N THR A 105 -12.88 -8.83 -5.66
CA THR A 105 -12.67 -7.38 -5.48
C THR A 105 -11.50 -7.09 -4.52
N LEU A 106 -11.29 -7.95 -3.52
CA LEU A 106 -10.19 -7.82 -2.55
C LEU A 106 -8.86 -8.39 -3.08
N LEU A 107 -8.89 -9.40 -3.96
CA LEU A 107 -7.67 -10.03 -4.49
C LEU A 107 -6.66 -9.04 -5.11
N PRO A 108 -7.05 -8.03 -5.91
CA PRO A 108 -6.13 -7.00 -6.39
C PRO A 108 -5.48 -6.18 -5.28
N LEU A 109 -6.23 -5.85 -4.22
CA LEU A 109 -5.73 -5.10 -3.06
C LEU A 109 -4.69 -5.92 -2.30
N MET A 110 -4.98 -7.20 -2.02
CA MET A 110 -4.04 -8.09 -1.35
C MET A 110 -2.75 -8.29 -2.16
N ARG A 111 -2.83 -8.42 -3.49
CA ARG A 111 -1.63 -8.50 -4.35
C ARG A 111 -0.80 -7.23 -4.27
N TYR A 112 -1.46 -6.08 -4.21
CA TYR A 112 -0.77 -4.81 -4.05
C TYR A 112 -0.13 -4.67 -2.67
N GLU A 113 -0.78 -5.15 -1.60
CA GLU A 113 -0.20 -5.22 -0.25
C GLU A 113 1.10 -6.01 -0.25
N ILE A 114 1.06 -7.23 -0.80
CA ILE A 114 2.23 -8.11 -0.90
C ILE A 114 3.37 -7.42 -1.68
N HIS A 115 3.04 -6.68 -2.73
CA HIS A 115 4.04 -5.94 -3.50
C HIS A 115 4.67 -4.80 -2.67
N LEU A 116 3.86 -4.04 -1.94
CA LEU A 116 4.33 -2.99 -1.04
C LEU A 116 5.21 -3.55 0.08
N ASP A 117 4.85 -4.70 0.66
CA ASP A 117 5.63 -5.35 1.71
C ASP A 117 7.00 -5.78 1.22
N ARG A 118 7.06 -6.45 0.07
CA ARG A 118 8.34 -6.84 -0.55
C ARG A 118 9.19 -5.61 -0.89
N LYS A 119 8.58 -4.52 -1.35
CA LYS A 119 9.29 -3.26 -1.60
C LYS A 119 9.85 -2.71 -0.28
N PHE A 120 9.06 -2.70 0.78
CA PHE A 120 9.47 -2.22 2.10
C PHE A 120 10.66 -3.02 2.65
N GLU A 121 10.56 -4.35 2.65
CA GLU A 121 11.62 -5.25 3.10
C GLU A 121 12.92 -5.06 2.33
N ARG A 122 12.83 -4.86 1.01
CA ARG A 122 13.99 -4.57 0.16
C ARG A 122 14.65 -3.25 0.54
N ILE A 123 13.86 -2.18 0.72
CA ILE A 123 14.39 -0.86 1.09
C ILE A 123 15.05 -0.92 2.46
N LEU A 124 14.42 -1.56 3.45
CA LEU A 124 15.01 -1.77 4.77
C LEU A 124 16.33 -2.54 4.70
N SER A 125 16.35 -3.64 3.93
CA SER A 125 17.55 -4.45 3.75
C SER A 125 18.70 -3.63 3.16
N VAL A 126 18.42 -2.81 2.13
CA VAL A 126 19.43 -1.91 1.53
C VAL A 126 19.88 -0.84 2.53
N TYR A 127 18.95 -0.26 3.30
CA TYR A 127 19.27 0.75 4.31
C TYR A 127 20.22 0.19 5.39
N TYR A 128 19.89 -0.96 5.96
CA TYR A 128 20.74 -1.59 6.98
C TYR A 128 22.08 -2.04 6.40
N LYS A 129 22.11 -2.48 5.14
CA LYS A 129 23.38 -2.81 4.48
C LYS A 129 24.27 -1.58 4.30
N LEU A 130 23.71 -0.45 3.88
CA LEU A 130 24.45 0.82 3.79
C LEU A 130 24.98 1.24 5.17
N LYS A 131 24.15 1.17 6.21
CA LYS A 131 24.56 1.49 7.58
C LYS A 131 25.69 0.57 8.08
N GLU A 132 25.66 -0.70 7.73
CA GLU A 132 26.74 -1.65 8.05
C GLU A 132 28.05 -1.26 7.34
N LEU A 133 27.98 -0.91 6.05
CA LEU A 133 29.14 -0.47 5.28
C LEU A 133 29.73 0.85 5.79
N GLU A 134 28.89 1.78 6.21
CA GLU A 134 29.31 3.06 6.82
C GLU A 134 29.94 2.85 8.20
N ALA A 135 29.55 1.81 8.94
CA ALA A 135 30.09 1.49 10.26
C ALA A 135 31.45 0.76 10.20
N LEU A 136 31.82 0.20 9.04
CA LEU A 136 33.16 -0.35 8.85
C LEU A 136 34.14 0.83 8.75
N PRO A 137 35.10 0.97 9.68
CA PRO A 137 36.11 2.01 9.56
C PRO A 137 36.83 1.79 8.25
N ASN A 138 36.86 2.83 7.40
CA ASN A 138 37.65 2.86 6.16
C ASN A 138 39.02 2.24 6.47
N GLN A 139 39.22 0.99 6.06
CA GLN A 139 40.55 0.40 6.01
C GLN A 139 41.24 1.12 4.88
N GLN A 140 41.86 2.26 5.24
CA GLN A 140 42.71 3.06 4.40
C GLN A 140 43.77 2.12 3.81
N ILE A 141 43.72 1.99 2.48
CA ILE A 141 44.84 1.55 1.65
C ILE A 141 45.84 2.70 1.57
#